data_AF-A0A1E7K4I2-F1
#
_entry.id   AF-A0A1E7K4I2-F1
#
_cell.length_a   1.000
_cell.length_b   1.000
_cell.length_c   1.000
_cell.angle_alpha   90.00
_cell.angle_beta   90.00
_cell.angle_gamma   90.00
#
_symmetry.space_group_name_H-M   'P 1'
#
loop_
_entity.id
_entity.type
_entity.pdbx_description
1 polymer ?
#
loop_
_entity_poly.entity_id
_entity_poly.type
_entity_poly.pdbx_seq_one_letter_code
_entity_poly.pdbx_strand_id
1 'polypeptide(L)'
;MQHKPSGGARPGTATGPRSGPMSIGAVLKELRAEFPELTVAGIRFLEAEGLVEPARSPSGGRRFREADVARLGRVLRLQRDHCLSLRAIKEHLGAPGRDSAAPPAPSVAAPRGAEAGRASEPGPAPVASAVRTGRRELLGSAGVREEELAEWEEYGLLGPAADGTYRLADVAVARLVARLGRHGVEARHLRSVKAAADRQLALAEQRVAPLRRHPDQRTRSGAESTAEELADLSVRLYGAFMASGTHPDRTRCD
;
A
#
# COMPACT_ATOMS: atom_id res chain seq x y z
N MET A 1 41.34 -62.87 3.46
CA MET A 1 40.01 -62.78 2.79
C MET A 1 39.04 -62.26 3.84
N GLN A 2 38.36 -61.11 3.79
CA GLN A 2 38.05 -60.17 2.71
C GLN A 2 37.88 -58.74 3.32
N HIS A 3 38.10 -57.72 2.49
CA HIS A 3 37.95 -56.29 2.77
C HIS A 3 36.62 -55.75 2.23
N LYS A 4 35.96 -54.85 3.01
CA LYS A 4 35.03 -53.73 2.65
C LYS A 4 33.70 -54.07 1.91
N PRO A 5 32.71 -53.13 1.79
CA PRO A 5 32.71 -51.67 2.10
C PRO A 5 31.61 -51.23 3.11
N SER A 6 31.79 -50.21 3.96
CA SER A 6 31.83 -48.75 3.70
C SER A 6 30.63 -48.22 2.93
N GLY A 7 29.47 -48.18 3.60
CA GLY A 7 28.27 -47.47 3.13
C GLY A 7 28.42 -45.97 3.37
N GLY A 8 28.78 -45.22 2.32
CA GLY A 8 28.64 -43.77 2.30
C GLY A 8 27.19 -43.40 1.99
N ALA A 9 26.45 -42.93 3.00
CA ALA A 9 25.22 -42.20 2.79
C ALA A 9 25.57 -40.71 2.65
N ARG A 10 25.57 -40.22 1.41
CA ARG A 10 25.59 -38.79 1.12
C ARG A 10 24.37 -38.13 1.79
N PRO A 11 24.50 -37.02 2.53
CA PRO A 11 23.34 -36.21 2.86
C PRO A 11 22.82 -35.62 1.55
N GLY A 12 21.66 -36.08 1.12
CA GLY A 12 20.93 -35.47 0.03
C GLY A 12 20.74 -33.98 0.33
N THR A 13 21.24 -33.13 -0.55
CA THR A 13 20.94 -31.71 -0.60
C THR A 13 19.47 -31.54 -0.99
N ALA A 14 18.59 -31.67 -0.01
CA ALA A 14 17.24 -31.17 -0.09
C ALA A 14 17.30 -29.66 0.16
N THR A 15 17.46 -28.87 -0.92
CA THR A 15 17.11 -27.45 -0.91
C THR A 15 15.58 -27.35 -0.90
N GLY A 16 14.98 -27.67 0.24
CA GLY A 16 13.62 -27.26 0.58
C GLY A 16 13.67 -25.91 1.29
N PRO A 17 12.67 -25.02 1.13
CA PRO A 17 12.65 -23.75 1.82
C PRO A 17 12.62 -24.00 3.35
N ARG A 18 13.76 -23.72 4.00
CA ARG A 18 13.89 -23.78 5.45
C ARG A 18 13.30 -22.52 6.06
N SER A 19 12.00 -22.54 6.33
CA SER A 19 11.41 -21.95 7.54
C SER A 19 9.96 -22.42 7.65
N GLY A 20 9.64 -23.11 8.74
CA GLY A 20 8.27 -23.48 9.06
C GLY A 20 7.39 -22.24 9.20
N PRO A 21 6.05 -22.40 9.25
CA PRO A 21 5.15 -21.27 9.30
C PRO A 21 5.48 -20.35 10.50
N MET A 22 5.38 -19.04 10.30
CA MET A 22 5.72 -18.02 11.28
C MET A 22 4.48 -17.55 12.04
N SER A 23 4.65 -17.18 13.32
CA SER A 23 3.61 -16.49 14.08
C SER A 23 3.56 -15.02 13.66
N ILE A 24 2.44 -14.34 13.94
CA ILE A 24 2.30 -12.90 13.62
C ILE A 24 3.40 -12.03 14.25
N GLY A 25 3.88 -12.40 15.45
CA GLY A 25 4.99 -11.70 16.11
C GLY A 25 6.34 -11.93 15.42
N ALA A 26 6.58 -13.13 14.89
CA ALA A 26 7.78 -13.41 14.10
C ALA A 26 7.77 -12.64 12.77
N VAL A 27 6.63 -12.60 12.08
CA VAL A 27 6.45 -11.80 10.86
C VAL A 27 6.67 -10.31 11.13
N LEU A 28 6.10 -9.79 12.22
CA LEU A 28 6.30 -8.39 12.60
C LEU A 28 7.79 -8.09 12.83
N LYS A 29 8.51 -8.99 13.52
CA LYS A 29 9.94 -8.81 13.79
C LYS A 29 10.77 -8.77 12.50
N GLU A 30 10.42 -9.61 11.53
CA GLU A 30 11.11 -9.66 10.24
C GLU A 30 10.84 -8.41 9.39
N LEU A 31 9.58 -8.04 9.22
CA LEU A 31 9.20 -6.87 8.41
C LEU A 31 9.62 -5.55 9.05
N ARG A 32 9.79 -5.48 10.38
CA ARG A 32 10.26 -4.27 11.08
C ARG A 32 11.68 -3.85 10.72
N ALA A 33 12.50 -4.72 10.15
CA ALA A 33 13.81 -4.33 9.65
C ALA A 33 13.71 -3.29 8.52
N GLU A 34 12.65 -3.36 7.70
CA GLU A 34 12.40 -2.44 6.58
C GLU A 34 11.24 -1.46 6.88
N PHE A 35 10.30 -1.86 7.73
CA PHE A 35 9.11 -1.08 8.12
C PHE A 35 9.03 -0.96 9.65
N PRO A 36 9.89 -0.14 10.29
CA PRO A 36 9.93 0.02 11.75
C PRO A 36 8.55 0.32 12.36
N GLU A 37 7.75 1.08 11.63
CA GLU A 37 6.41 1.52 11.99
C GLU A 37 5.31 0.45 11.92
N LEU A 38 5.61 -0.74 11.40
CA LEU A 38 4.61 -1.79 11.31
C LEU A 38 4.17 -2.24 12.71
N THR A 39 2.88 -2.55 12.85
CA THR A 39 2.27 -3.06 14.09
C THR A 39 1.51 -4.37 13.84
N VAL A 40 1.26 -5.13 14.91
CA VAL A 40 0.43 -6.35 14.86
C VAL A 40 -0.99 -6.02 14.34
N ALA A 41 -1.55 -4.89 14.75
CA ALA A 41 -2.85 -4.43 14.28
C ALA A 41 -2.84 -4.18 12.76
N GLY A 42 -1.79 -3.55 12.24
CA GLY A 42 -1.59 -3.37 10.79
C GLY A 42 -1.55 -4.68 10.03
N ILE A 43 -0.79 -5.67 10.50
CA ILE A 43 -0.74 -6.99 9.84
C ILE A 43 -2.11 -7.69 9.84
N ARG A 44 -2.83 -7.66 10.97
CA ARG A 44 -4.17 -8.25 11.07
C ARG A 44 -5.17 -7.59 10.14
N PHE A 45 -5.02 -6.30 9.92
CA PHE A 45 -5.89 -5.55 9.02
C PHE A 45 -5.62 -5.91 7.56
N LEU A 46 -4.34 -5.99 7.14
CA LEU A 46 -3.97 -6.44 5.78
C LEU A 46 -4.47 -7.87 5.48
N GLU A 47 -4.50 -8.74 6.49
CA GLU A 47 -5.13 -10.06 6.41
C GLU A 47 -6.66 -9.97 6.26
N ALA A 48 -7.34 -9.16 7.09
CA ALA A 48 -8.79 -8.99 7.01
C ALA A 48 -9.24 -8.45 5.65
N GLU A 49 -8.39 -7.63 5.03
CA GLU A 49 -8.56 -7.09 3.69
C GLU A 49 -8.22 -8.10 2.59
N GLY A 50 -7.75 -9.31 2.91
CA GLY A 50 -7.47 -10.35 1.93
C GLY A 50 -6.22 -10.12 1.10
N LEU A 51 -5.25 -9.32 1.58
CA LEU A 51 -3.94 -9.24 0.92
C LEU A 51 -3.06 -10.46 1.20
N VAL A 52 -3.34 -11.17 2.29
CA VAL A 52 -2.70 -12.43 2.66
C VAL A 52 -3.71 -13.35 3.33
N GLU A 53 -3.55 -14.65 3.13
CA GLU A 53 -4.42 -15.68 3.71
C GLU A 53 -3.57 -16.69 4.50
N PRO A 54 -3.15 -16.35 5.73
CA PRO A 54 -2.34 -17.23 6.55
C PRO A 54 -3.13 -18.48 6.97
N ALA A 55 -2.45 -19.61 7.05
CA ALA A 55 -3.05 -20.85 7.55
C ALA A 55 -3.42 -20.71 9.03
N ARG A 56 -4.44 -21.46 9.47
CA ARG A 56 -4.79 -21.58 10.89
C ARG A 56 -4.09 -22.81 11.48
N SER A 57 -3.46 -22.66 12.64
CA SER A 57 -2.97 -23.80 13.42
C SER A 57 -4.15 -24.56 14.04
N PRO A 58 -3.98 -25.83 14.43
CA PRO A 58 -4.99 -26.58 15.19
C PRO A 58 -5.38 -25.89 16.50
N SER A 59 -4.50 -25.05 17.05
CA SER A 59 -4.73 -24.20 18.22
C SER A 59 -5.37 -22.83 17.92
N GLY A 60 -5.80 -22.57 16.68
CA GLY A 60 -6.48 -21.33 16.28
C GLY A 60 -5.57 -20.14 15.94
N GLY A 61 -4.25 -20.30 16.01
CA GLY A 61 -3.27 -19.25 15.72
C GLY A 61 -3.03 -19.04 14.21
N ARG A 62 -2.61 -17.82 13.83
CA ARG A 62 -2.20 -17.49 12.45
C ARG A 62 -0.80 -18.03 12.16
N ARG A 63 -0.65 -18.69 11.02
CA ARG A 63 0.58 -19.32 10.55
C ARG A 63 0.90 -18.77 9.15
N PHE A 64 1.78 -17.79 9.11
CA PHE A 64 2.22 -17.13 7.87
C PHE A 64 3.31 -17.97 7.22
N ARG A 65 3.18 -18.24 5.92
CA ARG A 65 4.26 -18.82 5.11
C ARG A 65 5.22 -17.72 4.69
N GLU A 66 6.41 -18.11 4.24
CA GLU A 66 7.40 -17.17 3.70
C GLU A 66 6.83 -16.33 2.54
N ALA A 67 5.99 -16.92 1.70
CA ALA A 67 5.26 -16.22 0.64
C ALA A 67 4.34 -15.11 1.18
N ASP A 68 3.66 -15.33 2.31
CA ASP A 68 2.80 -14.32 2.92
C ASP A 68 3.63 -13.12 3.44
N VAL A 69 4.81 -13.40 4.01
CA VAL A 69 5.74 -12.36 4.49
C VAL A 69 6.28 -11.54 3.33
N ALA A 70 6.75 -12.20 2.26
CA ALA A 70 7.23 -11.53 1.06
C ALA A 70 6.14 -10.65 0.42
N ARG A 71 4.90 -11.14 0.41
CA ARG A 71 3.74 -10.40 -0.11
C ARG A 71 3.40 -9.19 0.74
N LEU A 72 3.34 -9.33 2.06
CA LEU A 72 3.16 -8.20 3.00
C LEU A 72 4.25 -7.14 2.79
N GLY A 73 5.51 -7.54 2.68
CA GLY A 73 6.60 -6.60 2.38
C GLY A 73 6.38 -5.85 1.07
N ARG A 74 5.93 -6.54 0.01
CA ARG A 74 5.64 -5.91 -1.28
C ARG A 74 4.47 -4.92 -1.21
N VAL A 75 3.39 -5.27 -0.50
CA VAL A 75 2.27 -4.35 -0.23
C VAL A 75 2.79 -3.09 0.46
N LEU A 76 3.56 -3.24 1.53
CA LEU A 76 4.07 -2.12 2.32
C LEU A 76 5.00 -1.22 1.51
N ARG A 77 5.85 -1.79 0.64
CA ARG A 77 6.64 -0.99 -0.34
C ARG A 77 5.76 -0.21 -1.30
N LEU A 78 4.73 -0.84 -1.88
CA LEU A 78 3.82 -0.16 -2.80
C LEU A 78 3.05 0.99 -2.14
N GLN A 79 2.70 0.84 -0.86
CA GLN A 79 2.11 1.93 -0.08
C GLN A 79 3.12 3.03 0.25
N ARG A 80 4.31 2.66 0.72
CA ARG A 80 5.38 3.58 1.17
C ARG A 80 6.02 4.37 0.02
N ASP A 81 6.21 3.73 -1.13
CA ASP A 81 7.04 4.27 -2.23
C ASP A 81 6.16 4.83 -3.37
N HIS A 82 4.91 4.37 -3.49
CA HIS A 82 4.02 4.74 -4.58
C HIS A 82 2.62 5.19 -4.15
N CYS A 83 2.31 5.25 -2.85
CA CYS A 83 1.01 5.70 -2.33
C CYS A 83 -0.22 4.96 -2.92
N LEU A 84 -0.07 3.69 -3.31
CA LEU A 84 -1.15 2.92 -3.95
C LEU A 84 -2.26 2.52 -2.95
N SER A 85 -3.51 2.47 -3.44
CA SER A 85 -4.65 1.89 -2.69
C SER A 85 -4.53 0.37 -2.59
N LEU A 86 -5.22 -0.28 -1.65
CA LEU A 86 -5.15 -1.74 -1.59
C LEU A 86 -5.74 -2.42 -2.77
N ARG A 87 -6.80 -1.89 -3.35
CA ARG A 87 -7.38 -2.55 -4.50
C ARG A 87 -6.44 -2.46 -5.69
N ALA A 88 -5.83 -1.30 -5.93
CA ALA A 88 -4.76 -1.18 -6.92
C ALA A 88 -3.63 -2.19 -6.65
N ILE A 89 -3.28 -2.39 -5.37
CA ILE A 89 -2.30 -3.40 -4.95
C ILE A 89 -2.82 -4.83 -5.17
N LYS A 90 -4.09 -5.15 -4.87
CA LYS A 90 -4.71 -6.46 -5.10
C LYS A 90 -4.76 -6.79 -6.59
N GLU A 91 -5.12 -5.83 -7.43
CA GLU A 91 -5.11 -5.97 -8.89
C GLU A 91 -3.68 -6.17 -9.40
N HIS A 92 -2.70 -5.43 -8.87
CA HIS A 92 -1.29 -5.57 -9.23
C HIS A 92 -0.65 -6.90 -8.75
N LEU A 93 -1.08 -7.42 -7.59
CA LEU A 93 -0.52 -8.62 -6.96
C LEU A 93 -1.32 -9.90 -7.23
N GLY A 94 -2.51 -9.82 -7.82
CA GLY A 94 -3.41 -10.95 -8.02
C GLY A 94 -4.06 -11.49 -6.74
N ALA A 95 -4.69 -12.66 -6.80
CA ALA A 95 -5.28 -13.32 -5.62
C ALA A 95 -4.20 -14.02 -4.76
N PRO A 96 -4.32 -14.03 -3.41
CA PRO A 96 -3.39 -14.77 -2.54
C PRO A 96 -3.35 -16.26 -2.89
N GLY A 97 -2.16 -16.86 -2.95
CA GLY A 97 -1.99 -18.31 -3.11
C GLY A 97 -1.92 -18.81 -4.55
N ARG A 98 -1.91 -17.91 -5.55
CA ARG A 98 -1.64 -18.26 -6.96
C ARG A 98 -0.15 -18.27 -7.32
N ASP A 99 0.71 -17.95 -6.35
CA ASP A 99 2.14 -17.76 -6.47
C ASP A 99 2.89 -19.12 -6.47
N SER A 100 2.47 -20.03 -7.34
CA SER A 100 3.29 -21.16 -7.77
C SER A 100 3.01 -21.42 -9.26
N ALA A 101 3.91 -20.84 -10.07
CA ALA A 101 4.20 -21.10 -11.49
C ALA A 101 4.13 -19.84 -12.37
N ALA A 102 5.31 -19.32 -12.69
CA ALA A 102 5.71 -18.50 -13.86
C ALA A 102 4.96 -17.17 -14.17
N PRO A 103 5.66 -16.15 -14.70
CA PRO A 103 5.06 -14.86 -14.99
C PRO A 103 4.20 -14.90 -16.27
N PRO A 104 2.96 -14.39 -16.28
CA PRO A 104 2.30 -14.04 -17.53
C PRO A 104 2.71 -12.63 -17.96
N ALA A 105 3.06 -12.49 -19.24
CA ALA A 105 3.26 -11.24 -19.96
C ALA A 105 1.98 -10.37 -19.97
N PRO A 106 2.08 -9.04 -20.21
CA PRO A 106 0.93 -8.15 -20.08
C PRO A 106 -0.02 -8.36 -21.27
N SER A 107 -1.24 -8.81 -20.99
CA SER A 107 -2.34 -8.75 -21.94
C SER A 107 -3.38 -7.76 -21.42
N VAL A 108 -3.63 -6.75 -22.24
CA VAL A 108 -4.70 -5.77 -22.09
C VAL A 108 -6.02 -6.50 -22.28
N ALA A 109 -6.73 -6.79 -21.19
CA ALA A 109 -8.08 -7.32 -21.25
C ALA A 109 -8.92 -6.73 -20.11
N ALA A 110 -9.94 -5.96 -20.51
CA ALA A 110 -10.95 -5.37 -19.65
C ALA A 110 -11.62 -6.42 -18.73
N PRO A 111 -12.00 -6.09 -17.48
CA PRO A 111 -12.68 -7.07 -16.65
C PRO A 111 -14.19 -7.05 -16.94
N ARG A 112 -14.65 -8.13 -17.59
CA ARG A 112 -16.01 -8.64 -17.43
C ARG A 112 -16.20 -9.12 -15.99
N GLY A 113 -17.37 -8.84 -15.43
CA GLY A 113 -17.73 -9.20 -14.06
C GLY A 113 -17.67 -10.70 -13.80
N ALA A 114 -17.10 -11.05 -12.65
CA ALA A 114 -17.25 -12.36 -12.04
C ALA A 114 -17.55 -12.15 -10.56
N GLU A 115 -18.68 -12.68 -10.15
CA GLU A 115 -19.21 -12.67 -8.80
C GLU A 115 -18.47 -13.67 -7.92
N ALA A 116 -18.09 -13.27 -6.71
CA ALA A 116 -17.82 -14.18 -5.61
C ALA A 116 -18.19 -13.46 -4.31
N GLY A 117 -19.35 -13.82 -3.77
CA GLY A 117 -19.86 -13.29 -2.52
C GLY A 117 -18.98 -13.69 -1.34
N ARG A 118 -18.69 -12.71 -0.49
CA ARG A 118 -18.53 -12.90 0.96
C ARG A 118 -19.02 -11.63 1.63
N ALA A 119 -19.96 -11.81 2.56
CA ALA A 119 -20.50 -10.77 3.41
C ALA A 119 -19.35 -10.08 4.17
N SER A 120 -19.36 -8.75 4.19
CA SER A 120 -18.58 -7.94 5.13
C SER A 120 -19.35 -6.66 5.43
N GLU A 121 -19.51 -6.42 6.73
CA GLU A 121 -20.13 -5.27 7.40
C GLU A 121 -19.30 -3.96 7.20
N PRO A 122 -19.75 -2.78 7.69
CA PRO A 122 -19.58 -1.52 6.97
C PRO A 122 -18.14 -0.98 6.96
N GLY A 123 -17.61 -0.88 5.73
CA GLY A 123 -16.63 0.06 5.18
C GLY A 123 -15.46 0.56 6.05
N PRO A 124 -14.23 0.07 5.81
CA PRO A 124 -13.04 0.77 6.25
C PRO A 124 -12.54 1.74 5.15
N ALA A 125 -12.04 2.89 5.59
CA ALA A 125 -11.26 3.81 4.77
C ALA A 125 -10.07 3.08 4.09
N PRO A 126 -9.57 3.57 2.93
CA PRO A 126 -8.51 2.90 2.18
C PRO A 126 -7.28 2.70 3.06
N VAL A 127 -6.79 1.46 3.12
CA VAL A 127 -5.91 0.85 4.13
C VAL A 127 -4.52 1.47 4.27
N ALA A 128 -4.12 2.31 3.33
CA ALA A 128 -3.04 3.27 3.57
C ALA A 128 -3.31 4.12 4.84
N SER A 129 -4.59 4.26 5.24
CA SER A 129 -5.04 4.96 6.44
C SER A 129 -5.03 4.15 7.74
N ALA A 130 -4.82 2.84 7.68
CA ALA A 130 -4.98 1.97 8.86
C ALA A 130 -3.64 1.59 9.51
N VAL A 131 -2.56 1.48 8.72
CA VAL A 131 -1.21 1.32 9.29
C VAL A 131 -0.76 2.69 9.80
N ARG A 132 -0.65 2.79 11.13
CA ARG A 132 -0.23 3.99 11.85
C ARG A 132 1.24 3.93 12.20
N THR A 133 1.91 5.07 12.10
CA THR A 133 3.31 5.30 12.49
C THR A 133 3.39 6.43 13.51
N GLY A 134 4.33 6.32 14.46
CA GLY A 134 4.59 7.40 15.41
C GLY A 134 5.37 8.56 14.78
N ARG A 135 5.29 9.73 15.39
CA ARG A 135 6.04 10.94 14.94
C ARG A 135 7.54 10.68 14.75
N ARG A 136 8.19 10.07 15.76
CA ARG A 136 9.63 9.76 15.72
C ARG A 136 9.99 8.81 14.56
N GLU A 137 9.11 7.86 14.27
CA GLU A 137 9.29 6.93 13.17
C GLU A 137 9.15 7.63 11.82
N LEU A 138 8.16 8.51 11.67
CA LEU A 138 8.01 9.33 10.46
C LEU A 138 9.26 10.17 10.19
N LEU A 139 9.79 10.87 11.20
CA LEU A 139 11.00 11.69 11.08
C LEU A 139 12.20 10.85 10.65
N GLY A 140 12.41 9.70 11.30
CA GLY A 140 13.50 8.77 10.98
C GLY A 140 13.37 8.19 9.57
N SER A 141 12.17 7.76 9.19
CA SER A 141 11.90 7.14 7.89
C SER A 141 11.94 8.15 6.73
N ALA A 142 11.57 9.40 6.96
CA ALA A 142 11.65 10.47 5.96
C ALA A 142 13.02 11.16 5.92
N GLY A 143 13.84 11.04 6.98
CA GLY A 143 15.15 11.67 7.09
C GLY A 143 15.05 13.19 7.25
N VAL A 144 14.10 13.65 8.06
CA VAL A 144 13.71 15.06 8.22
C VAL A 144 13.74 15.44 9.70
N ARG A 145 13.91 16.74 9.98
CA ARG A 145 13.96 17.25 11.35
C ARG A 145 12.58 17.61 11.89
N GLU A 146 12.51 17.72 13.21
CA GLU A 146 11.30 18.10 13.95
C GLU A 146 10.75 19.45 13.48
N GLU A 147 11.63 20.43 13.22
CA GLU A 147 11.24 21.76 12.78
C GLU A 147 10.63 21.76 11.37
N GLU A 148 11.13 20.89 10.48
CA GLU A 148 10.60 20.75 9.13
C GLU A 148 9.19 20.13 9.16
N LEU A 149 8.99 19.08 9.97
CA LEU A 149 7.68 18.49 10.14
C LEU A 149 6.68 19.47 10.77
N ALA A 150 7.10 20.23 11.78
CA ALA A 150 6.26 21.25 12.41
C ALA A 150 5.82 22.33 11.40
N GLU A 151 6.74 22.80 10.54
CA GLU A 151 6.40 23.71 9.45
C GLU A 151 5.35 23.09 8.51
N TRP A 152 5.55 21.83 8.09
CA TRP A 152 4.62 21.15 7.18
C TRP A 152 3.23 20.96 7.79
N GLU A 153 3.14 20.78 9.10
CA GLU A 153 1.90 20.72 9.86
C GLU A 153 1.21 22.08 9.93
N GLU A 154 1.96 23.14 10.21
CA GLU A 154 1.45 24.52 10.22
C GLU A 154 0.87 24.92 8.86
N TYR A 155 1.55 24.55 7.77
CA TYR A 155 1.08 24.78 6.41
C TYR A 155 -0.01 23.78 5.95
N GLY A 156 -0.37 22.80 6.77
CA GLY A 156 -1.45 21.83 6.51
C GLY A 156 -1.13 20.79 5.43
N LEU A 157 0.16 20.57 5.13
CA LEU A 157 0.59 19.55 4.17
C LEU A 157 0.49 18.14 4.75
N LEU A 158 0.79 18.02 6.04
CA LEU A 158 0.73 16.81 6.85
C LEU A 158 0.05 17.13 8.17
N GLY A 159 -0.44 16.10 8.86
CA GLY A 159 -1.00 16.29 10.20
C GLY A 159 -1.23 14.95 10.87
N PRO A 160 -1.01 14.86 12.20
CA PRO A 160 -1.29 13.66 12.94
C PRO A 160 -2.81 13.44 13.03
N ALA A 161 -3.20 12.19 13.20
CA ALA A 161 -4.54 11.85 13.67
C ALA A 161 -4.73 12.28 15.14
N ALA A 162 -5.96 12.16 15.63
CA ALA A 162 -6.31 12.54 17.00
C ALA A 162 -5.48 11.84 18.10
N ASP A 163 -4.90 10.68 17.79
CA ASP A 163 -4.02 9.91 18.68
C ASP A 163 -2.52 10.27 18.54
N GLY A 164 -2.19 11.30 17.76
CA GLY A 164 -0.80 11.73 17.53
C GLY A 164 -0.05 10.88 16.50
N THR A 165 -0.71 9.94 15.82
CA THR A 165 -0.08 9.05 14.83
C THR A 165 -0.31 9.50 13.40
N TYR A 166 0.59 9.11 12.50
CA TYR A 166 0.49 9.36 11.06
C TYR A 166 0.15 8.08 10.33
N ARG A 167 -0.35 8.20 9.11
CA ARG A 167 -0.56 7.07 8.21
C ARG A 167 0.76 6.71 7.55
N LEU A 168 0.91 5.45 7.13
CA LEU A 168 2.10 5.03 6.37
C LEU A 168 2.29 5.85 5.08
N ALA A 169 1.21 6.26 4.42
CA ALA A 169 1.26 7.13 3.25
C ALA A 169 1.82 8.54 3.56
N ASP A 170 1.69 9.02 4.80
CA ASP A 170 2.21 10.33 5.20
C ASP A 170 3.75 10.33 5.22
N VAL A 171 4.40 9.16 5.40
CA VAL A 171 5.85 8.98 5.24
C VAL A 171 6.28 9.21 3.79
N ALA A 172 5.50 8.70 2.83
CA ALA A 172 5.77 8.90 1.41
C ALA A 172 5.66 10.37 1.02
N VAL A 173 4.62 11.05 1.52
CA VAL A 173 4.42 12.49 1.35
C VAL A 173 5.58 13.27 1.98
N ALA A 174 5.96 12.97 3.22
CA ALA A 174 7.09 13.61 3.90
C ALA A 174 8.40 13.50 3.11
N ARG A 175 8.70 12.31 2.55
CA ARG A 175 9.87 12.11 1.67
C ARG A 175 9.81 12.94 0.40
N LEU A 176 8.64 13.07 -0.22
CA LEU A 176 8.45 13.89 -1.42
C LEU A 176 8.62 15.38 -1.11
N VAL A 177 8.01 15.87 -0.03
CA VAL A 177 8.16 17.25 0.43
C VAL A 177 9.62 17.56 0.74
N ALA A 178 10.32 16.67 1.46
CA ALA A 178 11.75 16.81 1.74
C ALA A 178 12.59 16.91 0.45
N ARG A 179 12.31 16.05 -0.55
CA ARG A 179 13.01 16.07 -1.83
C ARG A 179 12.73 17.35 -2.61
N LEU A 180 11.49 17.83 -2.64
CA LEU A 180 11.11 19.09 -3.25
C LEU A 180 11.80 20.29 -2.58
N GLY A 181 11.95 20.27 -1.26
CA GLY A 181 12.68 21.27 -0.50
C GLY A 181 14.16 21.39 -0.92
N ARG A 182 14.82 20.29 -1.29
CA ARG A 182 16.19 20.31 -1.84
C ARG A 182 16.30 21.06 -3.17
N HIS A 183 15.17 21.28 -3.85
CA HIS A 183 15.07 22.08 -5.07
C HIS A 183 14.50 23.49 -4.82
N GLY A 184 14.42 23.94 -3.55
CA GLY A 184 13.92 25.26 -3.17
C GLY A 184 12.39 25.37 -3.07
N VAL A 185 11.67 24.25 -3.17
CA VAL A 185 10.20 24.25 -3.04
C VAL A 185 9.81 24.07 -1.58
N GLU A 186 9.59 25.20 -0.91
CA GLU A 186 9.13 25.25 0.48
C GLU A 186 7.65 24.92 0.68
N ALA A 187 7.25 24.66 1.93
CA ALA A 187 5.90 24.23 2.31
C ALA A 187 4.80 25.22 1.86
N ARG A 188 5.07 26.53 1.94
CA ARG A 188 4.15 27.58 1.50
C ARG A 188 3.74 27.45 0.03
N HIS A 189 4.63 26.96 -0.83
CA HIS A 189 4.37 26.76 -2.26
C HIS A 189 3.50 25.53 -2.53
N LEU A 190 3.55 24.54 -1.65
CA LEU A 190 2.81 23.28 -1.78
C LEU A 190 1.37 23.38 -1.30
N ARG A 191 1.00 24.45 -0.58
CA ARG A 191 -0.39 24.68 -0.14
C ARG A 191 -1.40 24.68 -1.28
N SER A 192 -1.05 25.28 -2.41
CA SER A 192 -1.93 25.32 -3.59
C SER A 192 -2.15 23.92 -4.17
N VAL A 193 -1.09 23.10 -4.19
CA VAL A 193 -1.13 21.69 -4.63
C VAL A 193 -1.99 20.86 -3.69
N LYS A 194 -1.79 20.98 -2.37
CA LYS A 194 -2.61 20.32 -1.34
C LYS A 194 -4.08 20.70 -1.46
N ALA A 195 -4.38 22.00 -1.57
CA ALA A 195 -5.75 22.48 -1.73
C ALA A 195 -6.42 21.99 -3.03
N ALA A 196 -5.65 21.84 -4.11
CA ALA A 196 -6.15 21.25 -5.35
C ALA A 196 -6.48 19.76 -5.16
N ALA A 197 -5.62 18.99 -4.49
CA ALA A 197 -5.86 17.59 -4.17
C ALA A 197 -7.11 17.43 -3.27
N ASP A 198 -7.27 18.28 -2.26
CA ASP A 198 -8.43 18.24 -1.36
C ASP A 198 -9.75 18.51 -2.11
N ARG A 199 -9.74 19.46 -3.05
CA ARG A 199 -10.92 19.71 -3.92
C ARG A 199 -11.25 18.52 -4.80
N GLN A 200 -10.24 17.82 -5.33
CA GLN A 200 -10.45 16.60 -6.13
C GLN A 200 -11.04 15.48 -5.27
N LEU A 201 -10.54 15.30 -4.05
CA LEU A 201 -11.09 14.31 -3.13
C LEU A 201 -12.55 14.65 -2.73
N ALA A 202 -12.84 15.92 -2.46
CA ALA A 202 -14.20 16.36 -2.17
C ALA A 202 -15.17 16.13 -3.34
N LEU A 203 -14.72 16.37 -4.57
CA LEU A 203 -15.50 16.08 -5.78
C LEU A 203 -15.76 14.57 -5.93
N ALA A 204 -14.74 13.74 -5.72
CA ALA A 204 -14.90 12.29 -5.75
C ALA A 204 -15.89 11.81 -4.68
N GLU A 205 -15.77 12.31 -3.44
CA GLU A 205 -16.70 11.98 -2.36
C GLU A 205 -18.13 12.41 -2.69
N GLN A 206 -18.35 13.59 -3.27
CA GLN A 206 -19.68 14.03 -3.70
C GLN A 206 -20.33 13.05 -4.70
N ARG A 207 -19.54 12.43 -5.57
CA ARG A 207 -20.01 11.44 -6.55
C ARG A 207 -20.28 10.08 -5.93
N VAL A 208 -19.49 9.68 -4.96
CA VAL A 208 -19.49 8.32 -4.37
C VAL A 208 -20.44 8.22 -3.16
N ALA A 209 -20.65 9.30 -2.42
CA ALA A 209 -21.49 9.32 -1.22
C ALA A 209 -22.93 8.81 -1.42
N PRO A 210 -23.61 9.04 -2.57
CA PRO A 210 -24.92 8.43 -2.84
C PRO A 210 -24.84 6.91 -3.03
N LEU A 211 -23.80 6.42 -3.70
CA LEU A 211 -23.61 4.98 -3.97
C LEU A 211 -23.40 4.19 -2.68
N ARG A 212 -22.67 4.76 -1.71
CA ARG A 212 -22.45 4.16 -0.39
C ARG A 212 -23.73 3.98 0.43
N ARG A 213 -24.76 4.80 0.20
CA ARG A 213 -26.06 4.73 0.89
C ARG A 213 -27.10 3.89 0.16
N HIS A 214 -26.75 3.37 -1.02
CA HIS A 214 -27.69 2.61 -1.84
C HIS A 214 -28.07 1.28 -1.14
N PRO A 215 -29.35 0.85 -1.20
CA PRO A 215 -29.78 -0.39 -0.52
C PRO A 215 -29.09 -1.64 -1.08
N ASP A 216 -28.91 -1.70 -2.41
CA ASP A 216 -28.24 -2.81 -3.07
C ASP A 216 -26.74 -2.92 -2.69
N GLN A 217 -26.32 -4.12 -2.30
CA GLN A 217 -24.95 -4.40 -1.85
C GLN A 217 -23.94 -4.27 -3.01
N ARG A 218 -24.33 -4.66 -4.23
CA ARG A 218 -23.45 -4.54 -5.40
C ARG A 218 -23.14 -3.08 -5.73
N THR A 219 -24.14 -2.21 -5.66
CA THR A 219 -23.95 -0.75 -5.82
C THR A 219 -23.05 -0.16 -4.74
N ARG A 220 -23.18 -0.59 -3.48
CA ARG A 220 -22.30 -0.15 -2.39
C ARG A 220 -20.85 -0.59 -2.59
N SER A 221 -20.62 -1.83 -3.02
CA SER A 221 -19.28 -2.31 -3.35
C SER A 221 -18.67 -1.56 -4.55
N GLY A 222 -19.50 -1.13 -5.51
CA GLY A 222 -19.07 -0.29 -6.63
C GLY A 222 -18.60 1.10 -6.23
N ALA A 223 -19.08 1.64 -5.10
CA ALA A 223 -18.76 2.99 -4.64
C ALA A 223 -17.24 3.19 -4.45
N GLU A 224 -16.57 2.24 -3.80
CA GLU A 224 -15.11 2.31 -3.60
C GLU A 224 -14.35 2.17 -4.92
N SER A 225 -14.85 1.34 -5.84
CA SER A 225 -14.33 1.26 -7.22
C SER A 225 -14.32 2.60 -7.92
N THR A 226 -15.44 3.30 -7.84
CA THR A 226 -15.61 4.58 -8.50
C THR A 226 -14.72 5.63 -7.86
N ALA A 227 -14.57 5.62 -6.53
CA ALA A 227 -13.65 6.53 -5.84
C ALA A 227 -12.20 6.36 -6.32
N GLU A 228 -11.74 5.12 -6.43
CA GLU A 228 -10.38 4.80 -6.88
C GLU A 228 -10.16 5.13 -8.35
N GLU A 229 -11.13 4.83 -9.21
CA GLU A 229 -11.07 5.18 -10.64
C GLU A 229 -11.00 6.70 -10.83
N LEU A 230 -11.79 7.46 -10.07
CA LEU A 230 -11.72 8.92 -10.09
C LEU A 230 -10.35 9.43 -9.62
N ALA A 231 -9.78 8.83 -8.59
CA ALA A 231 -8.44 9.19 -8.11
C ALA A 231 -7.35 8.91 -9.17
N ASP A 232 -7.35 7.74 -9.81
CA ASP A 232 -6.42 7.40 -10.90
C ASP A 232 -6.53 8.38 -12.06
N LEU A 233 -7.75 8.64 -12.53
CA LEU A 233 -8.01 9.57 -13.62
C LEU A 233 -7.54 10.98 -13.27
N SER A 234 -7.76 11.45 -12.04
CA SER A 234 -7.29 12.77 -11.60
C SER A 234 -5.75 12.87 -11.60
N VAL A 235 -5.03 11.84 -11.16
CA VAL A 235 -3.56 11.82 -11.20
C VAL A 235 -3.05 11.83 -12.64
N ARG A 236 -3.64 11.01 -13.52
CA ARG A 236 -3.27 10.96 -14.95
C ARG A 236 -3.57 12.27 -15.67
N LEU A 237 -4.71 12.89 -15.36
CA LEU A 237 -5.08 14.21 -15.89
C LEU A 237 -4.07 15.28 -15.45
N TYR A 238 -3.68 15.29 -14.17
CA TYR A 238 -2.65 16.21 -13.68
C TYR A 238 -1.31 16.00 -14.40
N GLY A 239 -0.88 14.75 -14.59
CA GLY A 239 0.29 14.42 -15.39
C GLY A 239 0.22 14.93 -16.83
N ALA A 240 -0.95 14.79 -17.47
CA ALA A 240 -1.19 15.31 -18.83
C ALA A 240 -1.15 16.85 -18.88
N PHE A 241 -1.66 17.54 -17.86
CA PHE A 241 -1.55 19.01 -17.77
C PHE A 241 -0.09 19.46 -17.63
N MET A 242 0.70 18.77 -16.80
CA MET A 242 2.14 19.08 -16.66
C MET A 242 2.92 18.82 -17.95
N ALA A 243 2.62 17.72 -18.65
CA ALA A 243 3.25 17.38 -19.93
C ALA A 243 2.86 18.36 -21.06
N SER A 244 1.60 18.82 -21.09
CA SER A 244 1.14 19.78 -22.11
C SER A 244 1.56 21.22 -21.83
N GLY A 245 1.71 21.61 -20.56
CA GLY A 245 2.25 22.92 -20.16
C GLY A 245 3.75 23.07 -20.40
N THR A 246 4.49 21.98 -20.57
CA THR A 246 5.93 21.98 -20.87
C THR A 246 6.24 21.91 -22.37
N HIS A 247 5.22 21.91 -23.23
CA HIS A 247 5.40 22.01 -24.68
C HIS A 247 5.56 23.49 -25.10
N PRO A 248 6.71 23.91 -25.64
CA PRO A 248 6.99 25.32 -25.97
C PRO A 248 6.16 25.89 -27.14
N ASP A 249 5.26 25.11 -27.75
CA ASP A 249 4.69 25.40 -29.07
C ASP A 249 3.25 25.98 -29.05
N ARG A 250 2.80 26.53 -27.92
CA ARG A 250 1.45 27.16 -27.82
C ARG A 250 1.44 28.69 -27.90
N THR A 251 2.58 29.33 -28.17
CA THR A 251 2.70 30.81 -28.21
C THR A 251 3.00 31.41 -29.59
N ARG A 252 2.75 30.69 -30.69
CA ARG A 252 2.81 31.29 -32.03
C ARG A 252 1.65 30.84 -32.93
N CYS A 253 0.53 31.53 -32.79
CA CYS A 253 -0.39 31.83 -33.89
C CYS A 253 -0.81 33.29 -33.71
N ASP A 254 0.02 34.20 -34.22
CA ASP A 254 -0.41 35.52 -34.71
C ASP A 254 -0.79 35.35 -36.20
#